data_AF-A0AAX3SCW5-F1
#
_entry.id   AF-A0AAX3SCW5-F1
#
_cell.length_a   1.000
_cell.length_b   1.000
_cell.length_c   1.000
_cell.angle_alpha   90.00
_cell.angle_beta   90.00
_cell.angle_gamma   90.00
#
_symmetry.space_group_name_H-M   'P 1'
#
loop_
_entity.id
_entity.type
_entity.pdbx_description
1 polymer ?
#
loop_
_entity_poly.entity_id
_entity_poly.type
_entity_poly.pdbx_seq_one_letter_code
_entity_poly.pdbx_strand_id
1 'polypeptide(L)'
;MNNDLTTWIAWLEQHQEAQKALSAATVKASEARHQMETAERHLTYLTRQERPDGLIIADPATPEQVQKVTEHLAKKLERSATHRDDPIRQELQRAWNDLKQTRSRFEESQAVYAECSEAQTQVEKAIATARKARPEASPKALEAVTQAMVDLQQRVDKINATVAAMKDSDSIAADLEAQARRAAEEVERLEASALLGEVDEAAKGQATTTLAKARKAAEKAAEQAEKQAAARRGLNKMRDDLQAELSELESLQRGVGYEVGKAAMAKAERELLEAIEVAGLQGRVAALNEARDEANFYAPEGTGYNSAHIELRLSPFYMVNAPELLEY
;
A
#
# COMPACT_ATOMS: atom_id res chain seq x y z
N MET A 1 -11.66 21.46 11.27
CA MET A 1 -11.31 20.91 9.95
C MET A 1 -9.97 20.16 9.96
N ASN A 2 -8.88 20.70 10.51
CA ASN A 2 -7.58 19.96 10.53
C ASN A 2 -7.59 18.60 11.25
N ASN A 3 -8.45 18.40 12.26
CA ASN A 3 -8.45 17.16 13.05
C ASN A 3 -9.00 15.95 12.27
N ASP A 4 -9.91 16.17 11.32
CA ASP A 4 -10.52 15.07 10.55
C ASP A 4 -9.55 14.55 9.49
N LEU A 5 -8.80 15.45 8.83
CA LEU A 5 -7.77 15.10 7.86
C LEU A 5 -6.63 14.29 8.50
N THR A 6 -6.11 14.72 9.64
CA THR A 6 -5.04 14.00 10.35
C THR A 6 -5.51 12.62 10.82
N THR A 7 -6.77 12.50 11.24
CA THR A 7 -7.35 11.21 11.62
C THR A 7 -7.45 10.26 10.42
N TRP A 8 -7.87 10.77 9.25
CA TRP A 8 -7.93 9.97 8.02
C TRP A 8 -6.56 9.53 7.51
N ILE A 9 -5.55 10.41 7.55
CA ILE A 9 -4.17 10.08 7.16
C ILE A 9 -3.64 8.95 8.06
N ALA A 10 -3.69 9.15 9.38
CA ALA A 10 -3.20 8.17 10.34
C ALA A 10 -3.90 6.81 10.19
N TRP A 11 -5.22 6.82 9.96
CA TRP A 11 -5.98 5.60 9.74
C TRP A 11 -5.59 4.89 8.44
N LEU A 12 -5.44 5.62 7.33
CA LEU A 12 -5.06 5.04 6.03
C LEU A 12 -3.67 4.43 6.08
N GLU A 13 -2.70 5.10 6.71
CA GLU A 13 -1.35 4.58 6.90
C GLU A 13 -1.36 3.28 7.72
N GLN A 14 -2.03 3.31 8.88
CA GLN A 14 -2.16 2.13 9.74
C GLN A 14 -2.86 0.97 9.02
N HIS A 15 -3.91 1.26 8.25
CA HIS A 15 -4.65 0.24 7.51
C HIS A 15 -3.83 -0.36 6.36
N GLN A 16 -3.07 0.46 5.62
CA GLN A 16 -2.17 -0.02 4.55
C GLN A 16 -1.02 -0.85 5.12
N GLU A 17 -0.43 -0.43 6.23
CA GLU A 17 0.62 -1.19 6.91
C GLU A 17 0.09 -2.55 7.41
N ALA A 18 -1.08 -2.55 8.06
CA ALA A 18 -1.74 -3.77 8.50
C ALA A 18 -2.09 -4.70 7.33
N GLN A 19 -2.53 -4.17 6.18
CA GLN A 19 -2.78 -4.95 4.97
C GLN A 19 -1.51 -5.60 4.40
N LYS A 20 -0.40 -4.84 4.33
CA LYS A 20 0.90 -5.38 3.88
C LYS A 20 1.42 -6.44 4.84
N ALA A 21 1.27 -6.23 6.15
CA ALA A 21 1.62 -7.24 7.15
C ALA A 21 0.77 -8.50 6.98
N LEU A 22 -0.53 -8.35 6.71
CA LEU A 22 -1.43 -9.49 6.54
C LEU A 22 -1.07 -10.31 5.31
N SER A 23 -0.82 -9.66 4.17
CA SER A 23 -0.43 -10.37 2.95
C SER A 23 0.89 -11.12 3.15
N ALA A 24 1.89 -10.49 3.77
CA ALA A 24 3.16 -11.13 4.09
C ALA A 24 2.99 -12.32 5.05
N ALA A 25 2.19 -12.17 6.11
CA ALA A 25 1.93 -13.25 7.06
C ALA A 25 1.16 -14.41 6.42
N THR A 26 0.19 -14.12 5.55
CA THR A 26 -0.59 -15.12 4.80
C THR A 26 0.31 -15.94 3.87
N VAL A 27 1.21 -15.28 3.14
CA VAL A 27 2.19 -15.96 2.27
C VAL A 27 3.08 -16.88 3.09
N LYS A 28 3.67 -16.38 4.18
CA LYS A 28 4.53 -17.19 5.07
C LYS A 28 3.79 -18.38 5.68
N ALA A 29 2.57 -18.18 6.17
CA ALA A 29 1.75 -19.26 6.72
C ALA A 29 1.40 -20.31 5.65
N SER A 30 1.08 -19.87 4.43
CA SER A 30 0.83 -20.78 3.30
C SER A 30 2.08 -21.57 2.89
N GLU A 31 3.25 -20.94 2.85
CA GLU A 31 4.52 -21.61 2.56
C GLU A 31 4.88 -22.63 3.66
N ALA A 32 4.76 -22.24 4.93
CA ALA A 32 5.00 -23.11 6.06
C ALA A 32 4.04 -24.30 6.09
N ARG A 33 2.76 -24.07 5.79
CA ARG A 33 1.76 -25.14 5.62
C ARG A 33 2.16 -26.11 4.52
N HIS A 34 2.57 -25.60 3.37
CA HIS A 34 2.98 -26.45 2.25
C HIS A 34 4.21 -27.32 2.59
N GLN A 35 5.19 -26.76 3.31
CA GLN A 35 6.35 -27.50 3.80
C GLN A 35 5.96 -28.59 4.80
N MET A 36 5.07 -28.26 5.76
CA MET A 36 4.52 -29.21 6.72
C MET A 36 3.78 -30.36 6.02
N GLU A 37 2.86 -30.07 5.09
CA GLU A 37 2.11 -31.08 4.33
C GLU A 37 3.05 -31.96 3.48
N THR A 38 4.12 -31.38 2.92
CA THR A 38 5.12 -32.14 2.17
C THR A 38 5.90 -33.09 3.08
N ALA A 39 6.33 -32.61 4.25
CA ALA A 39 7.01 -33.43 5.24
C ALA A 39 6.10 -34.55 5.78
N GLU A 40 4.81 -34.27 6.01
CA GLU A 40 3.80 -35.22 6.46
C GLU A 40 3.56 -36.34 5.44
N ARG A 41 3.44 -35.97 4.15
CA ARG A 41 3.32 -36.94 3.05
C ARG A 41 4.56 -37.81 2.92
N HIS A 42 5.75 -37.22 3.02
CA HIS A 42 6.99 -37.98 2.97
C HIS A 42 7.12 -38.94 4.17
N LEU A 43 6.76 -38.48 5.37
CA LEU A 43 6.74 -39.33 6.57
C LEU A 43 5.75 -40.49 6.42
N THR A 44 4.55 -40.22 5.90
CA THR A 44 3.52 -41.22 5.64
C THR A 44 3.99 -42.25 4.61
N TYR A 45 4.64 -41.80 3.55
CA TYR A 45 5.22 -42.67 2.52
C TYR A 45 6.28 -43.62 3.10
N LEU A 46 7.27 -43.10 3.83
CA LEU A 46 8.32 -43.91 4.45
C LEU A 46 7.74 -44.90 5.48
N THR A 47 6.75 -44.45 6.26
CA THR A 47 6.07 -45.31 7.24
C THR A 47 5.32 -46.46 6.56
N ARG A 48 4.74 -46.23 5.38
CA ARG A 48 4.09 -47.28 4.56
C ARG A 48 5.09 -48.26 3.96
N GLN A 49 6.23 -47.75 3.48
CA GLN A 49 7.27 -48.57 2.87
C GLN A 49 7.90 -49.54 3.89
N GLU A 50 8.15 -49.06 5.10
CA GLU A 50 8.88 -49.81 6.13
C GLU A 50 7.97 -50.57 7.13
N ARG A 51 6.66 -50.63 6.85
CA ARG A 51 5.67 -51.20 7.76
C ARG A 51 5.92 -52.71 8.02
N PRO A 52 5.69 -53.21 9.25
CA PRO A 52 5.60 -54.64 9.50
C PRO A 52 4.38 -55.25 8.79
N ASP A 53 4.48 -56.54 8.43
CA ASP A 53 3.39 -57.28 7.79
C ASP A 53 2.10 -57.21 8.61
N GLY A 54 0.98 -56.93 7.94
CA GLY A 54 -0.33 -56.82 8.56
C GLY A 54 -0.63 -55.46 9.22
N LEU A 55 0.33 -54.52 9.28
CA LEU A 55 0.05 -53.16 9.75
C LEU A 55 -0.51 -52.29 8.62
N ILE A 56 -1.71 -51.74 8.82
CA ILE A 56 -2.31 -50.75 7.92
C ILE A 56 -1.97 -49.34 8.43
N ILE A 57 -1.41 -48.51 7.56
CA ILE A 57 -1.01 -47.12 7.85
C ILE A 57 -2.07 -46.17 7.29
N ALA A 58 -2.51 -45.20 8.10
CA ALA A 58 -3.52 -44.21 7.72
C ALA A 58 -2.97 -43.17 6.71
N ASP A 59 -3.84 -42.27 6.21
CA ASP A 59 -3.45 -41.09 5.43
C ASP A 59 -4.02 -39.82 6.07
N PRO A 60 -3.21 -38.98 6.72
CA PRO A 60 -1.78 -39.14 7.02
C PRO A 60 -1.50 -40.22 8.10
N ALA A 61 -0.25 -40.67 8.20
CA ALA A 61 0.18 -41.64 9.22
C ALA A 61 0.08 -41.03 10.63
N THR A 62 -0.46 -41.78 11.60
CA THR A 62 -0.56 -41.27 12.98
C THR A 62 0.80 -41.30 13.70
N PRO A 63 1.03 -40.44 14.70
CA PRO A 63 2.28 -40.47 15.49
C PRO A 63 2.59 -41.84 16.10
N GLU A 64 1.56 -42.59 16.53
CA GLU A 64 1.72 -43.94 17.08
C GLU A 64 2.14 -44.95 16.01
N GLN A 65 1.65 -44.80 14.77
CA GLN A 65 2.04 -45.65 13.64
C GLN A 65 3.50 -45.41 13.25
N VAL A 66 3.91 -44.14 13.15
CA VAL A 66 5.31 -43.76 12.89
C VAL A 66 6.23 -44.33 13.98
N GLN A 67 5.84 -44.22 15.25
CA GLN A 67 6.60 -44.76 16.38
C GLN A 67 6.73 -46.29 16.29
N LYS A 68 5.63 -47.02 16.03
CA LYS A 68 5.65 -48.48 15.88
C LYS A 68 6.58 -48.96 14.76
N VAL A 69 6.57 -48.29 13.60
CA VAL A 69 7.46 -48.61 12.48
C VAL A 69 8.92 -48.31 12.82
N THR A 70 9.17 -47.16 13.48
CA THR A 70 10.51 -46.79 13.95
C THR A 70 11.09 -47.83 14.93
N GLU A 71 10.29 -48.29 15.89
CA GLU A 71 10.70 -49.33 16.85
C GLU A 71 10.92 -50.70 16.19
N HIS A 72 10.10 -51.04 15.19
CA HIS A 72 10.27 -52.27 14.41
C HIS A 72 11.60 -52.28 13.64
N LEU A 73 11.94 -51.18 12.98
CA LEU A 73 13.22 -51.00 12.31
C LEU A 73 14.40 -51.08 13.29
N ALA A 74 14.29 -50.45 14.46
CA ALA A 74 15.31 -50.53 15.51
C ALA A 74 15.53 -51.98 15.98
N LYS A 75 14.46 -52.73 16.24
CA LYS A 75 14.54 -54.16 16.63
C LYS A 75 15.14 -55.04 15.53
N LYS A 76 14.82 -54.77 14.26
CA LYS A 76 15.44 -55.48 13.12
C LYS A 76 16.94 -55.20 13.05
N LEU A 77 17.34 -53.93 13.24
CA LEU A 77 18.73 -53.51 13.25
C LEU A 77 19.52 -54.19 14.39
N GLU A 78 18.96 -54.25 15.61
CA GLU A 78 19.56 -54.96 16.75
C GLU A 78 19.76 -56.46 16.48
N ARG A 79 18.80 -57.11 15.82
CA ARG A 79 18.90 -58.54 15.45
C ARG A 79 19.92 -58.80 14.35
N SER A 80 20.16 -57.83 13.47
CA SER A 80 21.17 -57.91 12.39
C SER A 80 22.62 -57.68 12.87
N ALA A 81 22.86 -57.59 14.18
CA ALA A 81 24.13 -57.17 14.76
C ALA A 81 25.33 -58.10 14.53
N THR A 82 25.15 -59.28 13.93
CA THR A 82 26.17 -60.33 13.81
C THR A 82 27.29 -60.04 12.79
N HIS A 83 27.09 -59.19 11.78
CA HIS A 83 28.18 -58.73 10.88
C HIS A 83 28.04 -57.23 10.55
N ARG A 84 29.16 -56.50 10.57
CA ARG A 84 29.21 -55.03 10.40
C ARG A 84 29.05 -54.57 8.94
N ASP A 85 29.44 -55.43 8.00
CA ASP A 85 29.49 -55.13 6.56
C ASP A 85 28.36 -55.82 5.76
N ASP A 86 27.28 -56.24 6.44
CA ASP A 86 26.11 -56.81 5.78
C ASP A 86 25.32 -55.71 5.03
N PRO A 87 25.13 -55.82 3.70
CA PRO A 87 24.32 -54.88 2.91
C PRO A 87 22.92 -54.64 3.48
N ILE A 88 22.29 -55.68 4.04
CA ILE A 88 20.94 -55.61 4.61
C ILE A 88 20.92 -54.71 5.85
N ARG A 89 21.98 -54.78 6.68
CA ARG A 89 22.12 -53.92 7.86
C ARG A 89 22.30 -52.46 7.45
N GLN A 90 23.05 -52.18 6.39
CA GLN A 90 23.24 -50.82 5.90
C GLN A 90 21.92 -50.22 5.37
N GLU A 91 21.11 -51.01 4.65
CA GLU A 91 19.79 -50.59 4.19
C GLU A 91 18.83 -50.32 5.35
N LEU A 92 18.77 -51.22 6.35
CA LEU A 92 17.96 -51.01 7.56
C LEU A 92 18.40 -49.76 8.34
N GLN A 93 19.70 -49.51 8.45
CA GLN A 93 20.23 -48.31 9.10
C GLN A 93 19.85 -47.04 8.35
N ARG A 94 19.88 -47.05 7.00
CA ARG A 94 19.44 -45.93 6.17
C ARG A 94 17.95 -45.67 6.35
N ALA A 95 17.10 -46.69 6.21
CA ALA A 95 15.65 -46.56 6.39
C ALA A 95 15.28 -46.03 7.79
N TRP A 96 15.94 -46.52 8.84
CA TRP A 96 15.73 -46.04 10.21
C TRP A 96 16.15 -44.57 10.38
N ASN A 97 17.31 -44.19 9.83
CA ASN A 97 17.79 -42.81 9.86
C ASN A 97 16.87 -41.87 9.06
N ASP A 98 16.43 -42.28 7.87
CA ASP A 98 15.58 -41.50 6.98
C ASP A 98 14.20 -41.25 7.61
N LEU A 99 13.61 -42.28 8.25
CA LEU A 99 12.35 -42.15 8.98
C LEU A 99 12.50 -41.20 10.18
N LYS A 100 13.58 -41.32 10.95
CA LYS A 100 13.86 -40.44 12.10
C LYS A 100 14.09 -39.00 11.67
N GLN A 101 14.88 -38.78 10.61
CA GLN A 101 15.16 -37.45 10.08
C GLN A 101 13.90 -36.80 9.50
N THR A 102 13.09 -37.57 8.78
CA THR A 102 11.83 -37.07 8.20
C THR A 102 10.82 -36.72 9.29
N ARG A 103 10.77 -37.50 10.37
CA ARG A 103 9.97 -37.17 11.56
C ARG A 103 10.42 -35.85 12.21
N SER A 104 11.73 -35.67 12.43
CA SER A 104 12.28 -34.40 12.97
C SER A 104 11.89 -33.22 12.08
N ARG A 105 12.04 -33.35 10.76
CA ARG A 105 11.66 -32.32 9.79
C ARG A 105 10.16 -32.00 9.81
N PHE A 106 9.31 -32.99 10.00
CA PHE A 106 7.87 -32.79 10.14
C PHE A 106 7.54 -32.02 11.42
N GLU A 107 8.11 -32.43 12.56
CA GLU A 107 7.93 -31.74 13.85
C GLU A 107 8.44 -30.29 13.80
N GLU A 108 9.60 -30.05 13.17
CA GLU A 108 10.14 -28.70 12.91
C GLU A 108 9.21 -27.88 12.02
N SER A 109 8.73 -28.45 10.90
CA SER A 109 7.83 -27.75 9.97
C SER A 109 6.46 -27.46 10.61
N GLN A 110 5.99 -28.35 11.48
CA GLN A 110 4.75 -28.15 12.25
C GLN A 110 4.90 -27.00 13.24
N ALA A 111 6.03 -26.90 13.94
CA ALA A 111 6.30 -25.78 14.85
C ALA A 111 6.38 -24.44 14.09
N VAL A 112 7.10 -24.41 12.96
CA VAL A 112 7.17 -23.21 12.09
C VAL A 112 5.80 -22.80 11.57
N TYR A 113 4.97 -23.77 11.14
CA TYR A 113 3.61 -23.48 10.72
C TYR A 113 2.75 -22.92 11.87
N ALA A 114 2.85 -23.47 13.07
CA ALA A 114 2.12 -22.98 14.24
C ALA A 114 2.51 -21.52 14.56
N GLU A 115 3.81 -21.21 14.57
CA GLU A 115 4.31 -19.83 14.77
C GLU A 115 3.80 -18.88 13.68
N CYS A 116 3.88 -19.28 12.40
CA CYS A 116 3.41 -18.46 11.29
C CYS A 116 1.89 -18.25 11.32
N SER A 117 1.13 -19.28 11.70
CA SER A 117 -0.33 -19.21 11.84
C SER A 117 -0.75 -18.31 13.00
N GLU A 118 -0.04 -18.35 14.13
CA GLU A 118 -0.27 -17.44 15.23
C GLU A 118 0.04 -15.98 14.83
N ALA A 119 1.18 -15.75 14.17
CA ALA A 119 1.54 -14.44 13.65
C ALA A 119 0.49 -13.90 12.66
N GLN A 120 -0.01 -14.75 11.75
CA GLN A 120 -1.13 -14.39 10.86
C GLN A 120 -2.37 -13.98 11.66
N THR A 121 -2.75 -14.77 12.66
CA THR A 121 -3.92 -14.49 13.52
C THR A 121 -3.77 -13.15 14.27
N GLN A 122 -2.57 -12.83 14.76
CA GLN A 122 -2.31 -11.55 15.43
C GLN A 122 -2.46 -10.37 14.46
N VAL A 123 -1.96 -10.51 13.23
CA VAL A 123 -2.11 -9.48 12.20
C VAL A 123 -3.57 -9.35 11.74
N GLU A 124 -4.33 -10.45 11.65
CA GLU A 124 -5.77 -10.45 11.38
C GLU A 124 -6.55 -9.68 12.47
N LYS A 125 -6.15 -9.79 13.73
CA LYS A 125 -6.72 -8.98 14.82
C LYS A 125 -6.36 -7.50 14.69
N ALA A 126 -5.13 -7.18 14.28
CA ALA A 126 -4.68 -5.81 14.07
C ALA A 126 -5.46 -5.13 12.93
N ILE A 127 -5.63 -5.80 11.79
CA ILE A 127 -6.42 -5.24 10.68
C ILE A 127 -7.90 -5.10 11.04
N ALA A 128 -8.47 -6.04 11.82
CA ALA A 128 -9.84 -5.92 12.31
C ALA A 128 -10.01 -4.72 13.25
N THR A 129 -9.00 -4.45 14.09
CA THR A 129 -8.97 -3.28 14.97
C THR A 129 -8.88 -1.99 14.18
N ALA A 130 -7.98 -1.92 13.19
CA ALA A 130 -7.87 -0.78 12.29
C ALA A 130 -9.20 -0.52 11.57
N ARG A 131 -9.86 -1.56 11.04
CA ARG A 131 -11.18 -1.43 10.39
C ARG A 131 -12.27 -0.88 11.31
N LYS A 132 -12.26 -1.24 12.61
CA LYS A 132 -13.21 -0.70 13.60
C LYS A 132 -12.93 0.76 13.95
N ALA A 133 -11.67 1.16 13.96
CA ALA A 133 -11.24 2.54 14.21
C ALA A 133 -11.38 3.47 12.98
N ARG A 134 -12.03 3.00 11.90
CA ARG A 134 -12.22 3.76 10.67
C ARG A 134 -13.01 5.05 10.94
N PRO A 135 -12.51 6.22 10.51
CA PRO A 135 -13.28 7.46 10.56
C PRO A 135 -14.53 7.38 9.69
N GLU A 136 -15.51 8.25 9.95
CA GLU A 136 -16.77 8.23 9.21
C GLU A 136 -16.58 8.57 7.72
N ALA A 137 -16.79 7.57 6.86
CA ALA A 137 -16.73 7.70 5.40
C ALA A 137 -17.97 8.43 4.88
N SER A 138 -17.95 9.76 4.96
CA SER A 138 -19.04 10.63 4.49
C SER A 138 -18.60 11.50 3.30
N PRO A 139 -19.55 11.92 2.43
CA PRO A 139 -19.26 12.90 1.37
C PRO A 139 -18.61 14.19 1.90
N LYS A 140 -18.94 14.60 3.13
CA LYS A 140 -18.33 15.77 3.79
C LYS A 140 -16.83 15.60 4.05
N ALA A 141 -16.39 14.38 4.37
CA ALA A 141 -14.96 14.11 4.55
C ALA A 141 -14.18 14.28 3.23
N LEU A 142 -14.75 13.79 2.13
CA LEU A 142 -14.17 13.95 0.79
C LEU A 142 -14.17 15.42 0.33
N GLU A 143 -15.25 16.15 0.62
CA GLU A 143 -15.36 17.58 0.35
C GLU A 143 -14.32 18.38 1.12
N ALA A 144 -14.08 18.06 2.40
CA ALA A 144 -13.05 18.71 3.21
C ALA A 144 -11.63 18.52 2.63
N VAL A 145 -11.30 17.32 2.15
CA VAL A 145 -10.00 17.06 1.47
C VAL A 145 -9.91 17.85 0.17
N THR A 146 -10.97 17.85 -0.62
CA THR A 146 -11.02 18.55 -1.90
C THR A 146 -10.89 20.06 -1.72
N GLN A 147 -11.53 20.63 -0.69
CA GLN A 147 -11.40 22.05 -0.37
C GLN A 147 -9.97 22.40 0.07
N ALA A 148 -9.33 21.57 0.90
CA ALA A 148 -7.94 21.79 1.30
C ALA A 148 -7.00 21.79 0.08
N MET A 149 -7.20 20.89 -0.88
CA MET A 149 -6.44 20.87 -2.14
C MET A 149 -6.65 22.16 -2.95
N VAL A 150 -7.90 22.63 -3.08
CA VAL A 150 -8.22 23.88 -3.78
C VAL A 150 -7.52 25.07 -3.12
N ASP A 151 -7.56 25.16 -1.79
CA ASP A 151 -6.93 26.24 -1.04
C ASP A 151 -5.39 26.24 -1.21
N LEU A 152 -4.76 25.07 -1.21
CA LEU A 152 -3.33 24.94 -1.47
C LEU A 152 -2.97 25.28 -2.92
N GLN A 153 -3.77 24.84 -3.89
CA GLN A 153 -3.55 25.17 -5.30
C GLN A 153 -3.65 26.69 -5.54
N GLN A 154 -4.62 27.37 -4.92
CA GLN A 154 -4.72 28.83 -5.00
C GLN A 154 -3.48 29.53 -4.42
N ARG A 155 -2.88 28.98 -3.36
CA ARG A 155 -1.62 29.50 -2.80
C ARG A 155 -0.45 29.31 -3.75
N VAL A 156 -0.34 28.13 -4.38
CA VAL A 156 0.67 27.84 -5.42
C VAL A 156 0.54 28.82 -6.58
N ASP A 157 -0.70 29.03 -7.06
CA ASP A 157 -0.97 29.95 -8.17
C ASP A 157 -0.61 31.40 -7.80
N LYS A 158 -0.90 31.82 -6.57
CA LYS A 158 -0.50 33.14 -6.06
C LYS A 158 1.02 33.30 -5.98
N ILE A 159 1.75 32.26 -5.55
CA ILE A 159 3.22 32.27 -5.54
C ILE A 159 3.75 32.36 -6.96
N ASN A 160 3.25 31.54 -7.89
CA ASN A 160 3.65 31.56 -9.30
C ASN A 160 3.40 32.93 -9.94
N ALA A 161 2.23 33.53 -9.71
CA ALA A 161 1.92 34.88 -10.18
C ALA A 161 2.86 35.94 -9.56
N THR A 162 3.21 35.79 -8.28
CA THR A 162 4.14 36.70 -7.59
C THR A 162 5.54 36.58 -8.17
N VAL A 163 6.06 35.36 -8.35
CA VAL A 163 7.38 35.10 -8.95
C VAL A 163 7.44 35.62 -10.39
N ALA A 164 6.38 35.42 -11.18
CA ALA A 164 6.29 35.95 -12.54
C ALA A 164 6.22 37.50 -12.59
N ALA A 165 5.60 38.13 -11.60
CA ALA A 165 5.51 39.58 -11.49
C ALA A 165 6.81 40.25 -10.98
N MET A 166 7.69 39.48 -10.33
CA MET A 166 9.02 40.00 -9.97
C MET A 166 9.79 40.25 -11.26
N LYS A 167 10.09 41.52 -11.57
CA LYS A 167 10.91 41.88 -12.74
C LYS A 167 12.31 41.27 -12.65
N ASP A 168 12.93 41.02 -13.80
CA ASP A 168 14.34 40.64 -13.88
C ASP A 168 15.21 41.87 -13.54
N SER A 169 15.45 42.04 -12.24
CA SER A 169 16.33 43.05 -11.66
C SER A 169 17.76 43.00 -12.21
N ASP A 170 18.15 41.85 -12.75
CA ASP A 170 19.48 41.61 -13.31
C ASP A 170 19.72 42.46 -14.57
N SER A 171 18.68 42.74 -15.37
CA SER A 171 18.79 43.67 -16.51
C SER A 171 19.05 45.11 -16.05
N ILE A 172 18.38 45.55 -14.98
CA ILE A 172 18.50 46.92 -14.47
C ILE A 172 19.84 47.13 -13.78
N ALA A 173 20.32 46.13 -13.04
CA ALA A 173 21.64 46.16 -12.40
C ALA A 173 22.77 46.19 -13.44
N ALA A 174 22.67 45.36 -14.49
CA ALA A 174 23.65 45.33 -15.58
C ALA A 174 23.71 46.66 -16.35
N ASP A 175 22.55 47.28 -16.65
CA ASP A 175 22.48 48.57 -17.33
C ASP A 175 23.09 49.71 -16.49
N LEU A 176 22.86 49.71 -15.17
CA LEU A 176 23.42 50.69 -14.25
C LEU A 176 24.93 50.49 -14.04
N GLU A 177 25.41 49.25 -14.03
CA GLU A 177 26.85 48.96 -13.98
C GLU A 177 27.56 49.42 -15.26
N ALA A 178 26.95 49.20 -16.43
CA ALA A 178 27.46 49.69 -17.70
C ALA A 178 27.53 51.23 -17.76
N GLN A 179 26.53 51.92 -17.21
CA GLN A 179 26.55 53.39 -17.07
C GLN A 179 27.65 53.86 -16.11
N ALA A 180 27.87 53.17 -15.00
CA ALA A 180 28.93 53.50 -14.04
C ALA A 180 30.34 53.34 -14.66
N ARG A 181 30.55 52.31 -15.50
CA ARG A 181 31.81 52.12 -16.24
C ARG A 181 32.06 53.25 -17.24
N ARG A 182 31.07 53.60 -18.06
CA ARG A 182 31.19 54.73 -19.01
C ARG A 182 31.47 56.06 -18.32
N ALA A 183 30.85 56.31 -17.15
CA ALA A 183 31.13 57.49 -16.36
C ALA A 183 32.55 57.49 -15.75
N ALA A 184 33.11 56.32 -15.45
CA ALA A 184 34.49 56.19 -14.96
C ALA A 184 35.51 56.48 -16.08
N GLU A 185 35.28 55.91 -17.26
CA GLU A 185 36.11 56.16 -18.45
C GLU A 185 36.15 57.65 -18.82
N GLU A 186 35.02 58.36 -18.68
CA GLU A 186 34.96 59.80 -18.94
C GLU A 186 35.70 60.63 -17.87
N VAL A 187 35.66 60.22 -16.60
CA VAL A 187 36.48 60.85 -15.54
C VAL A 187 37.97 60.64 -15.82
N GLU A 188 38.38 59.43 -16.18
CA GLU A 188 39.77 59.10 -16.52
C GLU A 188 40.25 59.88 -17.75
N ARG A 189 39.39 60.02 -18.77
CA ARG A 189 39.67 60.85 -19.96
C ARG A 189 39.88 62.32 -19.60
N LEU A 190 39.00 62.89 -18.78
CA LEU A 190 39.10 64.29 -18.35
C LEU A 190 40.31 64.53 -17.44
N GLU A 191 40.69 63.55 -16.61
CA GLU A 191 41.91 63.59 -15.81
C GLU A 191 43.18 63.53 -16.67
N ALA A 192 43.18 62.68 -17.70
CA ALA A 192 44.27 62.62 -18.68
C ALA A 192 44.39 63.93 -19.50
N SER A 193 43.29 64.53 -19.92
CA SER A 193 43.27 65.84 -20.60
C SER A 193 43.76 66.97 -19.68
N ALA A 194 43.39 66.95 -18.40
CA ALA A 194 43.87 67.93 -17.43
C ALA A 194 45.40 67.83 -17.20
N LEU A 195 45.98 66.63 -17.25
CA LEU A 195 47.44 66.42 -17.18
C LEU A 195 48.18 66.98 -18.40
N LEU A 196 47.50 67.13 -19.55
CA LEU A 196 48.02 67.76 -20.76
C LEU A 196 47.86 69.30 -20.76
N GLY A 197 47.30 69.88 -19.70
CA GLY A 197 47.14 71.33 -19.54
C GLY A 197 45.87 71.91 -20.15
N GLU A 198 44.97 71.07 -20.66
CA GLU A 198 43.64 71.46 -21.13
C GLU A 198 42.63 71.26 -19.99
N VAL A 199 42.31 72.32 -19.25
CA VAL A 199 41.52 72.21 -18.01
C VAL A 199 40.15 72.87 -18.14
N ASP A 200 39.10 72.07 -18.00
CA ASP A 200 37.76 72.51 -17.60
C ASP A 200 37.41 71.85 -16.25
N GLU A 201 37.74 72.53 -15.15
CA GLU A 201 37.48 72.06 -13.78
C GLU A 201 35.97 71.84 -13.52
N ALA A 202 35.10 72.57 -14.21
CA ALA A 202 33.65 72.39 -14.06
C ALA A 202 33.19 71.06 -14.68
N ALA A 203 33.75 70.69 -15.84
CA ALA A 203 33.50 69.39 -16.48
C ALA A 203 34.02 68.21 -15.62
N LYS A 204 35.20 68.35 -15.01
CA LYS A 204 35.76 67.34 -14.10
C LYS A 204 34.91 67.15 -12.82
N GLY A 205 34.44 68.25 -12.23
CA GLY A 205 33.51 68.21 -11.09
C GLY A 205 32.15 67.56 -11.42
N GLN A 206 31.62 67.79 -12.62
CA GLN A 206 30.39 67.14 -13.09
C GLN A 206 30.59 65.64 -13.36
N ALA A 207 31.69 65.25 -13.98
CA ALA A 207 31.99 63.84 -14.29
C ALA A 207 32.18 63.01 -13.01
N THR A 208 32.94 63.52 -12.03
CA THR A 208 33.13 62.87 -10.73
C THR A 208 31.83 62.73 -9.94
N THR A 209 30.98 63.76 -9.95
CA THR A 209 29.65 63.71 -9.31
C THR A 209 28.74 62.69 -10.00
N THR A 210 28.81 62.59 -11.32
CA THR A 210 28.04 61.64 -12.13
C THR A 210 28.48 60.20 -11.86
N LEU A 211 29.79 59.96 -11.78
CA LEU A 211 30.38 58.67 -11.38
C LEU A 211 29.93 58.25 -9.98
N ALA A 212 29.98 59.15 -9.00
CA ALA A 212 29.54 58.86 -7.63
C ALA A 212 28.04 58.51 -7.56
N LYS A 213 27.19 59.22 -8.32
CA LYS A 213 25.75 58.92 -8.43
C LYS A 213 25.51 57.56 -9.11
N ALA A 214 26.22 57.26 -10.19
CA ALA A 214 26.10 56.00 -10.91
C ALA A 214 26.53 54.80 -10.05
N ARG A 215 27.66 54.90 -9.33
CA ARG A 215 28.11 53.85 -8.40
C ARG A 215 27.09 53.59 -7.28
N LYS A 216 26.58 54.66 -6.66
CA LYS A 216 25.56 54.53 -5.61
C LYS A 216 24.25 53.96 -6.11
N ALA A 217 23.87 54.26 -7.36
CA ALA A 217 22.68 53.68 -8.00
C ALA A 217 22.89 52.19 -8.33
N ALA A 218 24.07 51.81 -8.83
CA ALA A 218 24.43 50.43 -9.13
C ALA A 218 24.49 49.56 -7.86
N GLU A 219 25.10 50.05 -6.77
CA GLU A 219 25.17 49.34 -5.49
C GLU A 219 23.77 49.10 -4.91
N LYS A 220 22.89 50.11 -4.92
CA LYS A 220 21.49 49.95 -4.50
C LYS A 220 20.71 48.96 -5.39
N ALA A 221 20.97 48.97 -6.70
CA ALA A 221 20.34 48.05 -7.63
C ALA A 221 20.81 46.60 -7.39
N ALA A 222 22.10 46.40 -7.12
CA ALA A 222 22.67 45.10 -6.77
C ALA A 222 22.10 44.54 -5.46
N GLU A 223 22.03 45.35 -4.40
CA GLU A 223 21.39 44.94 -3.13
C GLU A 223 19.91 44.58 -3.32
N GLN A 224 19.19 45.33 -4.17
CA GLN A 224 17.79 45.07 -4.43
C GLN A 224 17.58 43.82 -5.31
N ALA A 225 18.48 43.58 -6.27
CA ALA A 225 18.49 42.35 -7.06
C ALA A 225 18.77 41.12 -6.19
N GLU A 226 19.74 41.19 -5.27
CA GLU A 226 20.04 40.10 -4.35
C GLU A 226 18.86 39.81 -3.41
N LYS A 227 18.22 40.85 -2.86
CA LYS A 227 17.00 40.70 -2.05
C LYS A 227 15.86 40.06 -2.84
N GLN A 228 15.67 40.45 -4.10
CA GLN A 228 14.68 39.84 -4.98
C GLN A 228 15.02 38.39 -5.33
N ALA A 229 16.28 38.07 -5.61
CA ALA A 229 16.73 36.71 -5.87
C ALA A 229 16.55 35.80 -4.64
N ALA A 230 16.88 36.30 -3.44
CA ALA A 230 16.64 35.59 -2.19
C ALA A 230 15.15 35.36 -1.94
N ALA A 231 14.31 36.37 -2.17
CA ALA A 231 12.85 36.25 -2.08
C ALA A 231 12.29 35.25 -3.11
N ARG A 232 12.77 35.26 -4.37
CA ARG A 232 12.43 34.26 -5.39
C ARG A 232 12.80 32.85 -4.94
N ARG A 233 14.01 32.64 -4.39
CA ARG A 233 14.42 31.34 -3.84
C ARG A 233 13.51 30.88 -2.71
N GLY A 234 13.17 31.77 -1.78
CA GLY A 234 12.25 31.47 -0.68
C GLY A 234 10.85 31.11 -1.15
N LEU A 235 10.31 31.87 -2.11
CA LEU A 235 9.00 31.60 -2.72
C LEU A 235 8.99 30.29 -3.51
N ASN A 236 10.04 29.99 -4.27
CA ASN A 236 10.16 28.72 -4.99
C ASN A 236 10.22 27.53 -4.02
N LYS A 237 11.00 27.64 -2.93
CA LYS A 237 11.01 26.61 -1.90
C LYS A 237 9.63 26.38 -1.29
N MET A 238 8.93 27.46 -0.93
CA MET A 238 7.58 27.38 -0.40
C MET A 238 6.60 26.76 -1.40
N ARG A 239 6.73 27.08 -2.70
CA ARG A 239 5.95 26.43 -3.76
C ARG A 239 6.21 24.92 -3.80
N ASP A 240 7.46 24.51 -3.76
CA ASP A 240 7.84 23.09 -3.82
C ASP A 240 7.31 22.33 -2.58
N ASP A 241 7.40 22.93 -1.39
CA ASP A 241 6.82 22.38 -0.15
C ASP A 241 5.29 22.22 -0.26
N LEU A 242 4.58 23.22 -0.82
CA LEU A 242 3.14 23.15 -1.05
C LEU A 242 2.74 22.11 -2.12
N GLN A 243 3.58 21.90 -3.14
CA GLN A 243 3.36 20.86 -4.16
C GLN A 243 3.53 19.45 -3.59
N ALA A 244 4.45 19.27 -2.64
CA ALA A 244 4.57 18.01 -1.90
C ALA A 244 3.31 17.75 -1.05
N GLU A 245 2.83 18.77 -0.31
CA GLU A 245 1.59 18.67 0.48
C GLU A 245 0.37 18.37 -0.39
N LEU A 246 0.26 18.98 -1.58
CA LEU A 246 -0.80 18.66 -2.55
C LEU A 246 -0.75 17.19 -2.99
N SER A 247 0.44 16.65 -3.23
CA SER A 247 0.61 15.25 -3.64
C SER A 247 0.17 14.28 -2.54
N GLU A 248 0.43 14.62 -1.27
CA GLU A 248 -0.06 13.86 -0.12
C GLU A 248 -1.59 13.93 -0.01
N LEU A 249 -2.18 15.11 -0.20
CA LEU A 249 -3.64 15.28 -0.20
C LEU A 249 -4.34 14.56 -1.37
N GLU A 250 -3.72 14.45 -2.54
CA GLU A 250 -4.24 13.65 -3.65
C GLU A 250 -4.34 12.16 -3.29
N SER A 251 -3.31 11.62 -2.62
CA SER A 251 -3.31 10.25 -2.12
C SER A 251 -4.44 10.05 -1.09
N LEU A 252 -4.58 11.01 -0.17
CA LEU A 252 -5.66 11.03 0.82
C LEU A 252 -7.04 11.10 0.16
N GLN A 253 -7.23 11.96 -0.85
CA GLN A 253 -8.49 12.11 -1.56
C GLN A 253 -8.91 10.80 -2.23
N ARG A 254 -7.98 10.08 -2.85
CA ARG A 254 -8.25 8.75 -3.44
C ARG A 254 -8.63 7.73 -2.38
N GLY A 255 -7.91 7.70 -1.24
CA GLY A 255 -8.19 6.79 -0.14
C GLY A 255 -9.56 7.04 0.51
N VAL A 256 -9.85 8.28 0.86
CA VAL A 256 -11.16 8.70 1.42
C VAL A 256 -12.27 8.47 0.39
N GLY A 257 -12.06 8.87 -0.87
CA GLY A 257 -13.03 8.71 -1.94
C GLY A 257 -13.39 7.25 -2.21
N TYR A 258 -12.42 6.34 -2.15
CA TYR A 258 -12.67 4.90 -2.23
C TYR A 258 -13.57 4.40 -1.09
N GLU A 259 -13.29 4.79 0.16
CA GLU A 259 -14.10 4.38 1.32
C GLU A 259 -15.51 4.98 1.30
N VAL A 260 -15.66 6.24 0.88
CA VAL A 260 -16.97 6.89 0.69
C VAL A 260 -17.76 6.19 -0.41
N GLY A 261 -17.12 5.88 -1.55
CA GLY A 261 -17.74 5.14 -2.64
C GLY A 261 -18.20 3.75 -2.20
N LYS A 262 -17.38 3.04 -1.42
CA LYS A 262 -17.74 1.75 -0.83
C LYS A 262 -18.95 1.85 0.10
N ALA A 263 -19.03 2.88 0.93
CA ALA A 263 -20.19 3.10 1.80
C ALA A 263 -21.47 3.42 0.99
N ALA A 264 -21.36 4.24 -0.06
CA ALA A 264 -22.47 4.57 -0.94
C ALA A 264 -22.97 3.34 -1.72
N MET A 265 -22.06 2.50 -2.22
CA MET A 265 -22.39 1.25 -2.89
C MET A 265 -23.12 0.28 -1.96
N ALA A 266 -22.60 0.05 -0.75
CA ALA A 266 -23.26 -0.83 0.22
C ALA A 266 -24.67 -0.35 0.59
N LYS A 267 -24.88 0.98 0.61
CA LYS A 267 -26.21 1.56 0.80
C LYS A 267 -27.13 1.27 -0.40
N ALA A 268 -26.65 1.50 -1.62
CA ALA A 268 -27.41 1.24 -2.84
C ALA A 268 -27.75 -0.25 -3.03
N GLU A 269 -26.82 -1.15 -2.67
CA GLU A 269 -27.05 -2.60 -2.66
C GLU A 269 -28.14 -2.98 -1.66
N ARG A 270 -28.13 -2.41 -0.45
CA ARG A 270 -29.20 -2.63 0.52
C ARG A 270 -30.55 -2.11 0.02
N GLU A 271 -30.59 -0.91 -0.54
CA GLU A 271 -31.81 -0.34 -1.12
C GLU A 271 -32.35 -1.21 -2.29
N LEU A 272 -31.46 -1.79 -3.09
CA LEU A 272 -31.83 -2.74 -4.14
C LEU A 272 -32.44 -4.02 -3.56
N LEU A 273 -31.83 -4.59 -2.52
CA LEU A 273 -32.35 -5.78 -1.84
C LEU A 273 -33.72 -5.51 -1.21
N GLU A 274 -33.87 -4.39 -0.50
CA GLU A 274 -35.16 -3.96 0.05
C GLU A 274 -36.22 -3.78 -1.05
N ALA A 275 -35.85 -3.20 -2.21
CA ALA A 275 -36.77 -3.07 -3.33
C ALA A 275 -37.19 -4.42 -3.94
N ILE A 276 -36.27 -5.39 -4.01
CA ILE A 276 -36.53 -6.77 -4.47
C ILE A 276 -37.48 -7.48 -3.49
N GLU A 277 -37.29 -7.32 -2.19
CA GLU A 277 -38.19 -7.86 -1.16
C GLU A 277 -39.60 -7.25 -1.30
N VAL A 278 -39.69 -5.92 -1.40
CA VAL A 278 -40.96 -5.18 -1.57
C VAL A 278 -41.66 -5.53 -2.88
N ALA A 279 -40.94 -5.90 -3.94
CA ALA A 279 -41.52 -6.36 -5.20
C ALA A 279 -42.31 -7.68 -5.08
N GLY A 280 -42.28 -8.34 -3.91
CA GLY A 280 -43.11 -9.50 -3.60
C GLY A 280 -42.67 -10.76 -4.34
N LEU A 281 -41.39 -10.85 -4.73
CA LEU A 281 -40.84 -12.01 -5.44
C LEU A 281 -40.99 -13.29 -4.61
N GLN A 282 -40.78 -13.22 -3.28
CA GLN A 282 -41.07 -14.34 -2.38
C GLN A 282 -42.52 -14.83 -2.49
N GLY A 283 -43.50 -13.93 -2.47
CA GLY A 283 -44.91 -14.30 -2.58
C GLY A 283 -45.23 -14.95 -3.93
N ARG A 284 -44.56 -14.54 -5.01
CA ARG A 284 -44.72 -15.13 -6.35
C ARG A 284 -44.06 -16.50 -6.46
N VAL A 285 -42.87 -16.69 -5.88
CA VAL A 285 -42.19 -18.00 -5.83
C VAL A 285 -42.98 -18.99 -4.96
N ALA A 286 -43.49 -18.53 -3.81
CA ALA A 286 -44.37 -19.34 -2.95
C ALA A 286 -45.62 -19.78 -3.70
N ALA A 287 -46.34 -18.88 -4.38
CA ALA A 287 -47.51 -19.23 -5.17
C ALA A 287 -47.19 -20.20 -6.33
N LEU A 288 -46.02 -20.06 -6.96
CA LEU A 288 -45.56 -20.99 -8.01
C LEU A 288 -45.23 -22.37 -7.43
N ASN A 289 -44.61 -22.43 -6.26
CA ASN A 289 -44.30 -23.68 -5.57
C ASN A 289 -45.56 -24.37 -5.06
N GLU A 290 -46.53 -23.64 -4.50
CA GLU A 290 -47.85 -24.18 -4.15
C GLU A 290 -48.54 -24.80 -5.38
N ALA A 291 -48.52 -24.11 -6.53
CA ALA A 291 -49.08 -24.64 -7.77
C ALA A 291 -48.33 -25.88 -8.29
N ARG A 292 -47.01 -25.96 -8.10
CA ARG A 292 -46.19 -27.12 -8.47
C ARG A 292 -46.42 -28.29 -7.52
N ASP A 293 -46.56 -28.04 -6.23
CA ASP A 293 -46.84 -29.05 -5.22
C ASP A 293 -48.22 -29.67 -5.46
N GLU A 294 -49.22 -28.85 -5.80
CA GLU A 294 -50.54 -29.34 -6.23
C GLU A 294 -50.43 -30.18 -7.51
N ALA A 295 -49.69 -29.72 -8.52
CA ALA A 295 -49.49 -30.48 -9.75
C ALA A 295 -48.74 -31.81 -9.52
N ASN A 296 -47.74 -31.81 -8.64
CA ASN A 296 -46.93 -32.98 -8.28
C ASN A 296 -47.73 -34.03 -7.53
N PHE A 297 -48.69 -33.62 -6.69
CA PHE A 297 -49.58 -34.55 -6.00
C PHE A 297 -50.38 -35.43 -6.96
N TYR A 298 -50.74 -34.90 -8.14
CA TYR A 298 -51.46 -35.62 -9.19
C TYR A 298 -50.55 -36.16 -10.30
N ALA A 299 -49.24 -35.97 -10.21
CA ALA A 299 -48.31 -36.35 -11.27
C ALA A 299 -47.99 -37.86 -11.26
N PRO A 300 -47.93 -38.51 -12.44
CA PRO A 300 -47.40 -39.87 -12.57
C PRO A 300 -45.97 -39.98 -12.02
N GLU A 301 -45.63 -41.17 -11.51
CA GLU A 301 -44.33 -41.45 -10.89
C GLU A 301 -43.17 -41.06 -11.83
N GLY A 302 -42.23 -40.24 -11.33
CA GLY A 302 -41.07 -39.76 -12.09
C GLY A 302 -41.31 -38.53 -12.99
N THR A 303 -42.50 -37.92 -12.98
CA THR A 303 -42.81 -36.73 -13.83
C THR A 303 -43.02 -35.42 -13.05
N GLY A 304 -42.72 -35.42 -11.75
CA GLY A 304 -42.87 -34.25 -10.89
C GLY A 304 -41.93 -33.09 -11.26
N TYR A 305 -42.40 -31.87 -11.00
CA TYR A 305 -41.65 -30.62 -11.09
C TYR A 305 -40.80 -30.39 -9.83
N ASN A 306 -39.60 -29.84 -10.01
CA ASN A 306 -38.78 -29.38 -8.89
C ASN A 306 -39.30 -28.03 -8.34
N SER A 307 -38.99 -27.73 -7.08
CA SER A 307 -39.26 -26.42 -6.47
C SER A 307 -38.52 -25.30 -7.22
N ALA A 308 -39.22 -24.20 -7.47
CA ALA A 308 -38.63 -22.96 -7.95
C ALA A 308 -37.92 -22.25 -6.80
N HIS A 309 -36.76 -21.69 -7.12
CA HIS A 309 -36.02 -20.75 -6.27
C HIS A 309 -35.51 -19.60 -7.15
N ILE A 310 -35.28 -18.44 -6.55
CA ILE A 310 -34.64 -17.31 -7.23
C ILE A 310 -33.24 -17.15 -6.67
N GLU A 311 -32.25 -17.34 -7.54
CA GLU A 311 -30.86 -17.06 -7.21
C GLU A 311 -30.48 -15.65 -7.68
N LEU A 312 -30.26 -14.74 -6.73
CA LEU A 312 -29.70 -13.42 -6.99
C LEU A 312 -28.20 -13.43 -6.67
N ARG A 313 -27.38 -13.57 -7.72
CA ARG A 313 -25.92 -13.44 -7.59
C ARG A 313 -25.50 -11.99 -7.82
N LEU A 314 -25.21 -11.28 -6.74
CA LEU A 314 -24.45 -10.04 -6.81
C LEU A 314 -22.97 -10.41 -6.94
N SER A 315 -22.32 -9.93 -8.01
CA SER A 315 -20.89 -10.18 -8.21
C SER A 315 -20.11 -9.56 -7.05
N PRO A 316 -19.19 -10.30 -6.39
CA PRO A 316 -18.37 -9.74 -5.34
C PRO A 316 -17.40 -8.73 -5.96
N PHE A 317 -17.77 -7.46 -5.98
CA PHE A 317 -16.83 -6.37 -6.26
C PHE A 317 -15.91 -6.09 -5.05
N TYR A 318 -16.09 -6.82 -3.94
CA TYR A 318 -15.27 -6.73 -2.75
C TYR A 318 -14.66 -8.08 -2.37
N MET A 319 -13.41 -8.05 -1.89
CA MET A 319 -12.86 -9.07 -1.01
C MET A 319 -13.60 -9.04 0.34
N VAL A 320 -14.86 -9.46 0.36
CA VAL A 320 -15.55 -9.93 1.56
C VAL A 320 -15.63 -11.44 1.40
N ASN A 321 -15.13 -12.18 2.38
CA ASN A 321 -14.91 -13.64 2.32
C ASN A 321 -16.19 -14.48 2.17
N ALA A 322 -17.36 -13.89 1.97
CA ALA A 322 -18.57 -14.58 1.54
C ALA A 322 -19.56 -13.55 0.94
N PRO A 323 -20.21 -13.84 -0.20
CA PRO A 323 -21.41 -13.11 -0.59
C PRO A 323 -22.51 -13.31 0.46
N GLU A 324 -23.30 -12.28 0.73
CA GLU A 324 -24.60 -12.47 1.39
C GLU A 324 -25.46 -13.32 0.45
N LEU A 325 -25.57 -14.61 0.75
CA LEU A 325 -26.40 -15.56 0.04
C LEU A 325 -27.82 -15.43 0.59
N LEU A 326 -28.72 -14.90 -0.24
CA LEU A 326 -30.15 -14.96 0.01
C LEU A 326 -30.70 -16.11 -0.83
N GLU A 327 -30.94 -17.26 -0.20
CA GLU A 327 -31.73 -18.34 -0.78
C GLU A 327 -33.22 -18.05 -0.54
N TYR A 328 -33.98 -17.99 -1.63
CA TYR A 328 -35.44 -17.86 -1.64
C TYR A 328 -36.08 -18.94 -2.49
#